data_AF-A0A1S7UJA4-F1
#
_entry.id   AF-A0A1S7UJA4-F1
#
_cell.length_a   1.000
_cell.length_b   1.000
_cell.length_c   1.000
_cell.angle_alpha   90.00
_cell.angle_beta   90.00
_cell.angle_gamma   90.00
#
_symmetry.space_group_name_H-M   'P 1'
#
loop_
_entity.id
_entity.type
_entity.pdbx_description
1 polymer ?
#
loop_
_entity_poly.entity_id
_entity_poly.type
_entity_poly.pdbx_seq_one_letter_code
_entity_poly.pdbx_strand_id
1 'polypeptide(L)'
;MSKKNKNKNKASHAADAAARIAVVERWEVYMGMGELEDWQRLMKDLGFEEEFPSKTQCRKALKTVWVNIHDFLNAIENGQPVPCFPSQRDLARYTKENGLFYPRRKIRKGSPLRQLLAQIFVNRRQKAHGGNQLTAMMGGLSIAGA
;
A
#
# COMPACT_ATOMS: atom_id res chain seq x y z
N MET A 1 9.60 -33.01 -30.15
CA MET A 1 8.83 -31.76 -30.39
C MET A 1 8.16 -31.29 -29.10
N SER A 2 8.79 -30.35 -28.40
CA SER A 2 8.40 -29.87 -27.06
C SER A 2 7.39 -28.71 -27.16
N LYS A 3 6.08 -29.01 -27.15
CA LYS A 3 5.00 -27.99 -27.20
C LYS A 3 4.15 -27.89 -25.92
N LYS A 4 4.50 -28.59 -24.83
CA LYS A 4 3.65 -28.66 -23.62
C LYS A 4 3.83 -27.55 -22.57
N ASN A 5 4.85 -26.68 -22.68
CA ASN A 5 5.14 -25.69 -21.61
C ASN A 5 4.55 -24.28 -21.82
N LYS A 6 4.09 -23.92 -23.03
CA LYS A 6 3.54 -22.58 -23.31
C LYS A 6 2.09 -22.40 -22.82
N ASN A 7 1.32 -23.48 -22.71
CA ASN A 7 -0.11 -23.40 -22.40
C ASN A 7 -0.39 -23.14 -20.91
N LYS A 8 0.40 -23.72 -20.01
CA LYS A 8 0.28 -23.52 -18.55
C LYS A 8 0.56 -22.05 -18.16
N ASN A 9 1.61 -21.45 -18.74
CA ASN A 9 1.98 -20.06 -18.47
C ASN A 9 0.97 -19.05 -19.06
N LYS A 10 0.25 -19.41 -20.13
CA LYS A 10 -0.79 -18.56 -20.73
C LYS A 10 -2.07 -18.57 -19.89
N ALA A 11 -2.46 -19.74 -19.36
CA ALA A 11 -3.64 -19.88 -18.52
C ALA A 11 -3.47 -19.20 -17.15
N SER A 12 -2.31 -19.31 -16.51
CA SER A 12 -2.02 -18.58 -15.27
C SER A 12 -2.05 -17.07 -15.49
N HIS A 13 -1.44 -16.57 -16.56
CA HIS A 13 -1.44 -15.14 -16.86
C HIS A 13 -2.83 -14.60 -17.20
N ALA A 14 -3.69 -15.41 -17.83
CA ALA A 14 -5.08 -15.06 -18.10
C ALA A 14 -5.93 -15.05 -16.82
N ALA A 15 -5.72 -16.00 -15.90
CA ALA A 15 -6.37 -16.02 -14.60
C ALA A 15 -5.95 -14.82 -13.74
N ASP A 16 -4.67 -14.49 -13.71
CA ASP A 16 -4.13 -13.27 -13.10
C ASP A 16 -4.76 -12.00 -13.70
N ALA A 17 -4.92 -11.94 -15.02
CA ALA A 17 -5.54 -10.81 -15.70
C ALA A 17 -7.03 -10.69 -15.34
N ALA A 18 -7.76 -11.81 -15.30
CA ALA A 18 -9.16 -11.84 -14.91
C ALA A 18 -9.35 -11.43 -13.44
N ALA A 19 -8.52 -11.92 -12.52
CA ALA A 19 -8.55 -11.54 -11.11
C ALA A 19 -8.27 -10.03 -10.92
N ARG A 20 -7.36 -9.45 -11.71
CA ARG A 20 -7.10 -8.00 -11.72
C ARG A 20 -8.25 -7.19 -12.28
N ILE A 21 -9.05 -7.73 -13.19
CA ILE A 21 -10.25 -7.04 -13.69
C ILE A 21 -11.34 -7.12 -12.62
N ALA A 22 -11.56 -8.29 -12.02
CA ALA A 22 -12.55 -8.50 -10.98
C ALA A 22 -12.33 -7.60 -9.75
N VAL A 23 -11.08 -7.39 -9.31
CA VAL A 23 -10.81 -6.48 -8.17
C VAL A 23 -11.14 -5.01 -8.50
N VAL A 24 -10.97 -4.60 -9.75
CA VAL A 24 -11.31 -3.22 -10.17
C VAL A 24 -12.81 -3.04 -10.19
N GLU A 25 -13.54 -3.99 -10.75
CA GLU A 25 -14.99 -3.96 -10.81
C GLU A 25 -15.62 -3.97 -9.41
N ARG A 26 -15.18 -4.89 -8.53
CA ARG A 26 -15.62 -4.93 -7.14
C ARG A 26 -15.37 -3.62 -6.40
N TRP A 27 -14.22 -2.98 -6.66
CA TRP A 27 -13.94 -1.67 -6.09
C TRP A 27 -14.88 -0.59 -6.60
N GLU A 28 -15.12 -0.49 -7.92
CA GLU A 28 -16.02 0.53 -8.47
C GLU A 28 -17.46 0.31 -8.00
N VAL A 29 -17.90 -0.94 -7.83
CA VAL A 29 -19.21 -1.27 -7.22
C VAL A 29 -19.28 -0.79 -5.78
N TYR A 30 -18.23 -1.01 -4.97
CA TYR A 30 -18.18 -0.55 -3.59
C TYR A 30 -18.14 0.98 -3.47
N MET A 31 -17.31 1.65 -4.27
CA MET A 31 -17.11 3.10 -4.21
C MET A 31 -18.26 3.90 -4.83
N GLY A 32 -19.13 3.27 -5.61
CA GLY A 32 -20.30 3.92 -6.21
C GLY A 32 -19.92 5.13 -7.06
N MET A 33 -20.52 6.28 -6.73
CA MET A 33 -20.28 7.54 -7.47
C MET A 33 -19.02 8.27 -6.99
N GLY A 34 -18.45 7.89 -5.85
CA GLY A 34 -17.33 8.59 -5.22
C GLY A 34 -17.77 9.88 -4.54
N GLU A 35 -19.00 9.88 -4.00
CA GLU A 35 -19.58 10.98 -3.25
C GLU A 35 -19.09 11.04 -1.81
N LEU A 36 -19.32 12.15 -1.10
CA LEU A 36 -18.77 12.34 0.25
C LEU A 36 -19.18 11.19 1.19
N GLU A 37 -20.41 10.71 1.05
CA GLU A 37 -20.95 9.56 1.78
C GLU A 37 -20.16 8.27 1.49
N ASP A 38 -19.80 8.01 0.23
CA ASP A 38 -18.96 6.86 -0.14
C ASP A 38 -17.57 6.95 0.52
N TRP A 39 -17.02 8.16 0.60
CA TRP A 39 -15.76 8.40 1.30
C TRP A 39 -15.90 8.22 2.81
N GLN A 40 -16.98 8.70 3.43
CA GLN A 40 -17.22 8.53 4.86
C GLN A 40 -17.45 7.05 5.21
N ARG A 41 -18.16 6.31 4.37
CA ARG A 41 -18.32 4.86 4.49
C ARG A 41 -16.97 4.15 4.48
N LEU A 42 -16.10 4.49 3.51
CA LEU A 42 -14.74 3.97 3.46
C LEU A 42 -13.97 4.25 4.76
N MET A 43 -14.08 5.45 5.32
CA MET A 43 -13.40 5.79 6.57
C MET A 43 -13.93 4.95 7.75
N LYS A 44 -15.25 4.76 7.86
CA LYS A 44 -15.87 3.92 8.89
C LYS A 44 -15.44 2.46 8.78
N ASP A 45 -15.44 1.92 7.56
CA ASP A 45 -15.00 0.55 7.27
C ASP A 45 -13.51 0.33 7.57
N LEU A 46 -12.69 1.38 7.48
CA LEU A 46 -11.28 1.37 7.89
C LEU A 46 -11.08 1.54 9.41
N GLY A 47 -12.16 1.69 10.19
CA GLY A 47 -12.12 1.81 11.64
C GLY A 47 -11.93 3.23 12.16
N PHE A 48 -12.16 4.26 11.33
CA PHE A 48 -12.22 5.63 11.85
C PHE A 48 -13.59 5.90 12.46
N GLU A 49 -13.59 6.27 13.75
CA GLU A 49 -14.80 6.74 14.45
C GLU A 49 -15.11 8.22 14.14
N GLU A 50 -14.12 8.97 13.67
CA GLU A 50 -14.29 10.38 13.32
C GLU A 50 -15.14 10.58 12.05
N GLU A 51 -16.08 11.52 12.13
CA GLU A 51 -16.80 11.99 10.95
C GLU A 51 -15.96 12.99 10.17
N PHE A 52 -15.66 12.66 8.91
CA PHE A 52 -14.93 13.54 8.02
C PHE A 52 -15.92 14.38 7.19
N PRO A 53 -16.03 15.70 7.42
CA PRO A 53 -16.99 16.55 6.69
C PRO A 53 -16.54 16.87 5.25
N SER A 54 -15.36 16.42 4.81
CA SER A 54 -14.88 16.67 3.47
C SER A 54 -14.04 15.53 2.89
N LYS A 55 -14.16 15.31 1.57
CA LYS A 55 -13.32 14.37 0.79
C LYS A 55 -11.83 14.70 0.95
N THR A 56 -11.48 15.95 1.22
CA THR A 56 -10.08 16.37 1.45
C THR A 56 -9.53 15.87 2.77
N GLN A 57 -10.31 15.84 3.84
CA GLN A 57 -9.86 15.29 5.11
C GLN A 57 -9.77 13.76 5.05
N CYS A 58 -10.74 13.08 4.42
CA CYS A 58 -10.62 11.64 4.16
C CYS A 58 -9.31 11.31 3.44
N ARG A 59 -8.99 12.06 2.36
CA ARG A 59 -7.72 11.91 1.63
C ARG A 59 -6.47 12.11 2.51
N LYS A 60 -6.52 12.98 3.51
CA LYS A 60 -5.39 13.21 4.43
C LYS A 60 -5.24 12.04 5.40
N ALA A 61 -6.33 11.55 5.96
CA ALA A 61 -6.34 10.42 6.87
C ALA A 61 -5.94 9.11 6.16
N LEU A 62 -6.38 8.89 4.93
CA LEU A 62 -5.96 7.73 4.13
C LEU A 62 -4.46 7.68 3.85
N LYS A 63 -3.70 8.78 4.01
CA LYS A 63 -2.24 8.76 3.83
C LYS A 63 -1.52 7.99 4.92
N THR A 64 -2.13 7.88 6.10
CA THR A 64 -1.54 7.22 7.26
C THR A 64 -1.98 5.77 7.40
N VAL A 65 -2.92 5.33 6.57
CA VAL A 65 -3.46 3.97 6.57
C VAL A 65 -2.76 3.14 5.51
N TRP A 66 -2.29 1.97 5.93
CA TRP A 66 -1.69 0.99 5.04
C TRP A 66 -2.58 -0.24 5.02
N VAL A 67 -3.38 -0.41 3.96
CA VAL A 67 -4.25 -1.58 3.77
C VAL A 67 -4.07 -2.13 2.35
N ASN A 68 -4.17 -3.44 2.17
CA ASN A 68 -4.24 -4.03 0.84
C ASN A 68 -5.69 -3.98 0.32
N ILE A 69 -5.88 -3.49 -0.90
CA ILE A 69 -7.22 -3.32 -1.50
C ILE A 69 -7.95 -4.66 -1.67
N HIS A 70 -7.23 -5.76 -1.94
CA HIS A 70 -7.84 -7.09 -2.01
C HIS A 70 -8.37 -7.52 -0.64
N ASP A 71 -7.56 -7.35 0.41
CA ASP A 71 -7.94 -7.73 1.76
C ASP A 71 -9.07 -6.85 2.29
N PHE A 72 -9.07 -5.57 1.94
CA PHE A 72 -10.19 -4.67 2.23
C PHE A 72 -11.50 -5.20 1.64
N LEU A 73 -11.53 -5.48 0.34
CA LEU A 73 -12.75 -5.98 -0.31
C LEU A 73 -13.19 -7.32 0.28
N ASN A 74 -12.24 -8.23 0.52
CA ASN A 74 -12.55 -9.51 1.15
C ASN A 74 -13.07 -9.33 2.59
N ALA A 75 -12.52 -8.40 3.36
CA ALA A 75 -12.98 -8.12 4.72
C ALA A 75 -14.42 -7.59 4.72
N ILE A 76 -14.76 -6.66 3.81
CA ILE A 76 -16.13 -6.15 3.67
C ILE A 76 -17.10 -7.25 3.22
N GLU A 77 -16.73 -8.08 2.25
CA GLU A 77 -17.56 -9.20 1.79
C GLU A 77 -17.82 -10.23 2.90
N ASN A 78 -16.83 -10.47 3.77
CA ASN A 78 -16.93 -11.45 4.85
C ASN A 78 -17.38 -10.84 6.20
N GLY A 79 -17.64 -9.52 6.26
CA GLY A 79 -17.95 -8.82 7.50
C GLY A 79 -16.84 -8.92 8.56
N GLN A 80 -15.58 -9.03 8.13
CA GLN A 80 -14.41 -9.13 8.99
C GLN A 80 -13.75 -7.76 9.18
N PRO A 81 -12.96 -7.58 10.27
CA PRO A 81 -12.17 -6.37 10.43
C PRO A 81 -11.13 -6.25 9.32
N VAL A 82 -10.98 -5.04 8.78
CA VAL A 82 -10.00 -4.77 7.72
C VAL A 82 -8.57 -4.86 8.28
N PRO A 83 -7.68 -5.67 7.67
CA PRO A 83 -6.31 -5.80 8.13
C PRO A 83 -5.49 -4.55 7.73
N CYS A 84 -5.28 -3.68 8.70
CA CYS A 84 -4.41 -2.52 8.58
C CYS A 84 -2.97 -2.89 9.00
N PHE A 85 -2.01 -2.48 8.19
CA PHE A 85 -0.58 -2.65 8.44
C PHE A 85 -0.03 -1.43 9.18
N PRO A 86 0.95 -1.63 10.08
CA PRO A 86 1.55 -0.53 10.85
C PRO A 86 2.45 0.37 9.99
N SER A 87 2.95 -0.14 8.85
CA SER A 87 3.84 0.63 7.98
C SER A 87 3.66 0.30 6.50
N GLN A 88 4.01 1.28 5.66
CA GLN A 88 4.09 1.10 4.21
C GLN A 88 5.01 -0.05 3.81
N ARG A 89 6.11 -0.27 4.57
CA ARG A 89 7.09 -1.32 4.26
C ARG A 89 6.49 -2.70 4.47
N ASP A 90 5.71 -2.88 5.54
CA ASP A 90 5.05 -4.15 5.84
C ASP A 90 3.96 -4.45 4.81
N LEU A 91 3.15 -3.44 4.45
CA LEU A 91 2.19 -3.58 3.35
C LEU A 91 2.87 -3.92 2.02
N ALA A 92 4.00 -3.27 1.69
CA ALA A 92 4.73 -3.54 0.46
C ALA A 92 5.35 -4.94 0.44
N ARG A 93 5.89 -5.41 1.58
CA ARG A 93 6.42 -6.76 1.75
C ARG A 93 5.32 -7.80 1.57
N TYR A 94 4.23 -7.67 2.32
CA TYR A 94 3.06 -8.54 2.25
C TYR A 94 2.48 -8.61 0.83
N THR A 95 2.32 -7.46 0.17
CA THR A 95 1.78 -7.39 -1.19
C THR A 95 2.68 -8.08 -2.20
N LYS A 96 4.01 -7.96 -2.03
CA LYS A 96 4.99 -8.60 -2.92
C LYS A 96 5.04 -10.11 -2.70
N GLU A 97 5.00 -10.55 -1.44
CA GLU A 97 5.02 -11.98 -1.07
C GLU A 97 3.77 -12.70 -1.57
N ASN A 98 2.59 -12.08 -1.45
CA ASN A 98 1.32 -12.67 -1.85
C ASN A 98 0.92 -12.37 -3.30
N GLY A 99 1.63 -11.49 -4.01
CA GLY A 99 1.30 -11.12 -5.39
C GLY A 99 0.00 -10.30 -5.55
N LEU A 100 -0.51 -9.68 -4.48
CA LEU A 100 -1.79 -8.97 -4.43
C LEU A 100 -1.72 -7.55 -5.00
N PHE A 101 -1.34 -7.44 -6.28
CA PHE A 101 -1.11 -6.17 -6.95
C PHE A 101 -2.39 -5.58 -7.55
N TYR A 102 -2.78 -4.40 -7.06
CA TYR A 102 -3.84 -3.63 -7.70
C TYR A 102 -3.33 -2.95 -9.00
N PRO A 103 -4.06 -3.05 -10.13
CA PRO A 103 -3.63 -2.49 -11.41
C PRO A 103 -3.68 -0.95 -11.43
N ARG A 104 -2.52 -0.32 -11.21
CA ARG A 104 -2.37 1.16 -11.18
C ARG A 104 -2.96 1.90 -12.40
N ARG A 105 -2.92 1.30 -13.59
CA ARG A 105 -3.40 1.92 -14.84
C ARG A 105 -4.93 2.07 -14.88
N LYS A 106 -5.66 1.33 -14.05
CA LYS A 106 -7.13 1.34 -13.99
C LYS A 106 -7.68 2.32 -12.95
N ILE A 107 -6.82 2.96 -12.15
CA ILE A 107 -7.24 3.90 -11.12
C ILE A 107 -7.66 5.22 -11.76
N ARG A 108 -8.92 5.61 -11.55
CA ARG A 108 -9.46 6.90 -11.97
C ARG A 108 -8.80 8.06 -11.22
N LYS A 109 -8.61 9.20 -11.89
CA LYS A 109 -8.09 10.42 -11.24
C LYS A 109 -9.08 10.85 -10.16
N GLY A 110 -8.56 11.15 -8.96
CA GLY A 110 -9.39 11.51 -7.80
C GLY A 110 -9.88 10.33 -6.95
N SER A 111 -9.62 9.09 -7.36
CA SER A 111 -9.99 7.90 -6.58
C SER A 111 -9.20 7.79 -5.26
N PRO A 112 -9.83 7.35 -4.15
CA PRO A 112 -9.15 7.07 -2.88
C PRO A 112 -8.04 6.03 -3.02
N LEU A 113 -8.16 5.14 -4.00
CA LEU A 113 -7.15 4.11 -4.31
C LEU A 113 -5.76 4.68 -4.52
N ARG A 114 -5.66 5.87 -5.13
CA ARG A 114 -4.36 6.50 -5.36
C ARG A 114 -3.64 6.81 -4.06
N GLN A 115 -4.38 7.03 -2.99
CA GLN A 115 -3.84 7.36 -1.67
C GLN A 115 -3.53 6.12 -0.85
N LEU A 116 -4.34 5.06 -0.99
CA LEU A 116 -4.15 3.76 -0.35
C LEU A 116 -3.03 2.92 -0.97
N LEU A 117 -2.66 3.22 -2.22
CA LEU A 117 -1.56 2.53 -2.88
C LEU A 117 -0.23 2.78 -2.16
N ALA A 118 0.32 1.73 -1.56
CA ALA A 118 1.71 1.73 -1.13
C ALA A 118 2.65 2.01 -2.31
N GLN A 119 3.70 2.80 -2.08
CA GLN A 119 4.83 2.78 -3.00
C GLN A 119 5.62 1.49 -2.77
N ILE A 120 5.26 0.47 -3.54
CA ILE A 120 5.91 -0.85 -3.50
C ILE A 120 7.22 -0.82 -4.29
N PHE A 121 7.27 -0.02 -5.36
CA PHE A 121 8.47 0.19 -6.18
C PHE A 121 9.13 1.51 -5.79
N VAL A 122 9.81 1.54 -4.65
CA VAL A 122 10.80 2.59 -4.41
C VAL A 122 12.00 2.24 -5.29
N ASN A 123 12.29 3.04 -6.33
CA ASN A 123 13.58 2.92 -7.01
C ASN A 123 14.67 3.04 -5.95
N ARG A 124 15.43 1.97 -5.73
CA ARG A 124 16.61 1.98 -4.86
C ARG A 124 17.69 2.86 -5.52
N ARG A 125 17.53 4.18 -5.41
CA ARG A 125 18.64 5.11 -5.22
C ARG A 125 18.61 5.52 -3.75
N GLN A 126 18.94 4.56 -2.88
CA GLN A 126 19.44 4.90 -1.56
C GLN A 126 20.77 5.62 -1.79
N LYS A 127 20.83 6.93 -1.57
CA LYS A 127 22.10 7.58 -1.31
C LYS A 127 22.69 6.90 -0.07
N ALA A 128 23.76 6.16 -0.26
CA ALA A 128 24.65 5.78 0.82
C ALA A 128 25.35 7.04 1.36
N HIS A 129 25.58 7.03 2.67
CA HIS A 129 26.41 7.90 3.49
C HIS A 129 26.04 9.37 3.73
N GLY A 130 25.94 9.70 5.01
CA GLY A 130 26.08 11.07 5.51
C GLY A 130 25.45 11.31 6.90
N GLY A 131 25.55 10.36 7.83
CA GLY A 131 25.03 10.51 9.20
C GLY A 131 26.17 10.59 10.21
N ASN A 132 26.54 11.82 10.54
CA ASN A 132 27.33 12.31 11.67
C ASN A 132 27.48 11.37 12.88
N GLN A 133 28.70 11.23 13.39
CA GLN A 133 28.93 11.11 14.83
C GLN A 133 29.79 12.31 15.26
N LEU A 134 29.15 13.23 15.97
CA LEU A 134 29.81 14.28 16.75
C LEU A 134 30.01 13.76 18.17
N THR A 135 31.12 14.20 18.75
CA THR A 135 31.37 14.39 20.19
C THR A 135 31.95 13.21 20.98
N ALA A 136 33.26 13.29 21.23
CA ALA A 136 33.80 13.17 22.59
C ALA A 136 35.03 14.08 22.72
N MET A 137 34.90 15.10 23.55
CA MET A 137 35.94 16.02 23.98
C MET A 137 36.19 15.71 25.45
N MET A 138 37.41 15.26 25.76
CA MET A 138 38.11 15.13 27.06
C MET A 138 39.32 14.24 26.73
N GLY A 139 40.58 14.53 26.98
CA GLY A 139 41.30 15.43 27.87
C GLY A 139 42.66 14.74 28.12
N GLY A 140 43.71 15.48 28.47
CA GLY A 140 44.92 14.87 29.06
C GLY A 140 46.24 15.12 28.34
N LEU A 141 46.81 16.27 28.71
CA LEU A 141 48.22 16.65 28.80
C LEU A 141 49.20 15.51 29.21
N SER A 142 50.41 15.57 28.63
CA SER A 142 51.74 15.10 29.10
C SER A 142 51.98 13.62 29.47
N ILE A 143 53.04 13.02 28.92
CA ILE A 143 54.34 12.79 29.60
C ILE A 143 55.44 12.32 28.62
N ALA A 144 56.68 12.66 28.98
CA ALA A 144 57.94 12.44 28.27
C ALA A 144 58.53 11.02 28.45
N GLY A 145 59.61 10.74 27.70
CA GLY A 145 60.59 9.66 27.92
C GLY A 145 60.64 8.65 26.77
N ALA A 146 61.77 8.27 26.18
CA ALA A 146 63.18 8.50 26.50
C ALA A 146 64.02 8.42 25.21
#